data_AF-A0A366MAD2-F1
#
_entry.id   AF-A0A366MAD2-F1
#
_cell.length_a   1.000
_cell.length_b   1.000
_cell.length_c   1.000
_cell.angle_alpha   90.00
_cell.angle_beta   90.00
_cell.angle_gamma   90.00
#
_symmetry.space_group_name_H-M   'P 1'
#
loop_
_entity.id
_entity.type
_entity.pdbx_description
1 polymer ?
#
loop_
_entity_poly.entity_id
_entity_poly.type
_entity_poly.pdbx_seq_one_letter_code
_entity_poly.pdbx_strand_id
1 'polypeptide(L)'
;MERFLKYDRYQHKYQSFAHAEQISFIMRLIAKYNFSNGKRIENVLDIGMDNGVTTLFMLKEGFKNAENFQLYSIEKATEDFFGEDVLKESTPEELKHYHLNRGCTAFDIEKVLKPYTKLDLVFIDGEHISPIL
;
A
#
# COMPACT_ATOMS: atom_id res chain seq x y z
N MET A 1 -19.71 2.14 -11.15
CA MET A 1 -19.54 3.60 -11.32
C MET A 1 -19.86 4.35 -10.04
N GLU A 2 -20.90 4.01 -9.29
CA GLU A 2 -21.29 4.71 -8.05
C GLU A 2 -20.22 4.74 -6.92
N ARG A 3 -19.26 3.79 -6.89
CA ARG A 3 -18.15 3.86 -5.92
C ARG A 3 -17.17 5.01 -6.18
N PHE A 4 -17.09 5.54 -7.41
CA PHE A 4 -16.15 6.62 -7.78
C PHE A 4 -16.53 7.98 -7.19
N LEU A 5 -17.81 8.20 -6.84
CA LEU A 5 -18.32 9.51 -6.40
C LEU A 5 -18.09 9.81 -4.92
N LYS A 6 -17.49 8.90 -4.15
CA LYS A 6 -17.05 9.17 -2.76
C LYS A 6 -15.57 9.55 -2.65
N TYR A 7 -14.79 9.50 -3.75
CA TYR A 7 -13.33 9.75 -3.71
C TYR A 7 -12.93 11.23 -3.67
N ASP A 8 -13.75 12.14 -4.22
CA ASP A 8 -13.52 13.59 -4.07
C ASP A 8 -13.39 14.00 -2.59
N ARG A 9 -14.13 13.33 -1.70
CA ARG A 9 -14.05 13.59 -0.26
C ARG A 9 -12.70 13.19 0.35
N TYR A 10 -11.94 12.29 -0.28
CA TYR A 10 -10.68 11.77 0.24
C TYR A 10 -9.47 12.46 -0.42
N GLN A 11 -9.50 12.76 -1.71
CA GLN A 11 -8.46 13.61 -2.34
C GLN A 11 -8.39 15.01 -1.73
N HIS A 12 -9.52 15.55 -1.26
CA HIS A 12 -9.53 16.83 -0.54
C HIS A 12 -9.28 16.70 0.97
N LYS A 13 -9.59 15.55 1.59
CA LYS A 13 -9.38 15.33 3.04
C LYS A 13 -7.94 14.92 3.35
N TYR A 14 -7.26 14.24 2.44
CA TYR A 14 -5.88 13.80 2.58
C TYR A 14 -5.09 14.36 1.40
N GLN A 15 -4.05 15.14 1.67
CA GLN A 15 -3.20 15.76 0.65
C GLN A 15 -2.35 14.71 -0.07
N SER A 16 -2.97 13.75 -0.76
CA SER A 16 -2.24 12.75 -1.51
C SER A 16 -1.69 13.35 -2.80
N PHE A 17 -0.42 13.07 -3.08
CA PHE A 17 0.19 13.36 -4.38
C PHE A 17 -0.27 12.39 -5.49
N ALA A 18 -0.90 11.26 -5.13
CA ALA A 18 -1.42 10.29 -6.09
C ALA A 18 -2.77 10.72 -6.68
N HIS A 19 -2.91 10.62 -8.00
CA HIS A 19 -4.15 10.90 -8.70
C HIS A 19 -5.21 9.81 -8.43
N ALA A 20 -6.49 10.18 -8.52
CA ALA A 20 -7.61 9.26 -8.27
C ALA A 20 -7.59 8.06 -9.22
N GLU A 21 -7.14 8.27 -10.46
CA GLU A 21 -6.97 7.24 -11.48
C GLU A 21 -5.91 6.21 -11.08
N GLN A 22 -4.78 6.65 -10.51
CA GLN A 22 -3.72 5.76 -10.02
C GLN A 22 -4.23 4.90 -8.87
N ILE A 23 -4.85 5.53 -7.87
CA ILE A 23 -5.46 4.83 -6.74
C ILE A 23 -6.50 3.82 -7.23
N SER A 24 -7.38 4.24 -8.15
CA SER A 24 -8.43 3.38 -8.71
C SER A 24 -7.88 2.20 -9.49
N PHE A 25 -6.80 2.41 -10.26
CA PHE A 25 -6.10 1.36 -10.97
C PHE A 25 -5.53 0.33 -10.00
N ILE A 26 -4.79 0.78 -8.98
CA ILE A 26 -4.15 -0.08 -7.97
C ILE A 26 -5.20 -0.90 -7.22
N MET A 27 -6.28 -0.26 -6.78
CA MET A 27 -7.39 -0.96 -6.12
C MET A 27 -7.99 -2.03 -7.03
N ARG A 28 -8.25 -1.71 -8.31
CA ARG A 28 -8.78 -2.70 -9.27
C ARG A 28 -7.82 -3.85 -9.50
N LEU A 29 -6.52 -3.57 -9.56
CA LEU A 29 -5.48 -4.58 -9.72
C LEU A 29 -5.54 -5.56 -8.54
N ILE A 30 -5.47 -5.07 -7.31
CA ILE A 30 -5.56 -5.90 -6.09
C ILE A 30 -6.87 -6.68 -6.04
N ALA A 31 -8.00 -6.05 -6.37
CA ALA A 31 -9.31 -6.67 -6.27
C ALA A 31 -9.59 -7.76 -7.32
N LYS A 32 -8.98 -7.66 -8.51
CA LYS A 32 -9.41 -8.42 -9.70
C LYS A 32 -8.33 -9.25 -10.34
N TYR A 33 -7.06 -8.97 -10.08
CA TYR A 33 -5.99 -9.73 -10.68
C TYR A 33 -5.95 -11.15 -10.10
N ASN A 34 -5.96 -12.13 -11.00
CA ASN A 34 -5.77 -13.54 -10.67
C ASN A 34 -4.60 -14.06 -11.49
N PHE A 35 -3.66 -14.72 -10.84
CA PHE A 35 -2.57 -15.44 -11.49
C PHE A 35 -3.12 -16.67 -12.24
N SER A 36 -2.34 -17.19 -13.18
CA SER A 36 -2.75 -18.36 -14.00
C SER A 36 -3.05 -19.62 -13.18
N ASN A 37 -2.47 -19.72 -11.99
CA ASN A 37 -2.73 -20.79 -11.03
C ASN A 37 -3.97 -20.52 -10.13
N GLY A 38 -4.75 -19.48 -10.41
CA GLY A 38 -5.94 -19.09 -9.65
C GLY A 38 -5.65 -18.33 -8.35
N LYS A 39 -4.38 -18.08 -8.02
CA LYS A 39 -4.01 -17.29 -6.83
C LYS A 39 -4.41 -15.82 -7.03
N ARG A 40 -4.82 -15.14 -5.95
CA ARG A 40 -5.03 -13.69 -5.90
C ARG A 40 -3.79 -12.97 -5.39
N ILE A 41 -3.79 -11.64 -5.49
CA ILE A 41 -2.78 -10.81 -4.82
C ILE A 41 -3.03 -10.90 -3.31
N GLU A 42 -2.05 -11.42 -2.57
CA GLU A 42 -2.10 -11.57 -1.11
C GLU A 42 -0.96 -10.83 -0.43
N ASN A 43 0.27 -10.91 -0.95
CA ASN A 43 1.41 -10.23 -0.34
C ASN A 43 1.82 -9.01 -1.16
N VAL A 44 1.63 -7.82 -0.61
CA VAL A 44 1.97 -6.55 -1.24
C VAL A 44 3.10 -5.88 -0.47
N LEU A 45 4.12 -5.41 -1.18
CA LEU A 45 5.14 -4.52 -0.66
C LEU A 45 4.92 -3.13 -1.26
N ASP A 46 4.95 -2.12 -0.40
CA ASP A 46 4.80 -0.70 -0.72
C ASP A 46 6.05 0.06 -0.24
N ILE A 47 6.72 0.78 -1.14
CA ILE A 47 7.98 1.47 -0.87
C ILE A 47 7.81 2.97 -1.16
N GLY A 48 7.97 3.80 -0.12
CA GLY A 48 7.75 5.24 -0.20
C GLY A 48 6.26 5.56 -0.09
N MET A 49 5.72 5.48 1.13
CA MET A 49 4.27 5.52 1.34
C MET A 49 3.73 6.92 1.66
N ASP A 50 4.61 7.86 1.98
CA ASP A 50 4.26 9.20 2.47
C ASP A 50 3.25 9.12 3.64
N ASN A 51 2.19 9.95 3.66
CA ASN A 51 1.12 9.86 4.66
C ASN A 51 0.29 8.56 4.60
N GLY A 52 0.42 7.76 3.53
CA GLY A 52 -0.17 6.43 3.42
C GLY A 52 -1.55 6.38 2.75
N VAL A 53 -1.95 7.38 1.97
CA VAL A 53 -3.27 7.37 1.30
C VAL A 53 -3.40 6.20 0.31
N THR A 54 -2.42 6.03 -0.59
CA THR A 54 -2.42 4.90 -1.55
C THR A 54 -2.38 3.57 -0.80
N THR A 55 -1.53 3.48 0.22
CA THR A 55 -1.37 2.34 1.13
C THR A 55 -2.69 1.94 1.80
N LEU A 56 -3.45 2.91 2.31
CA LEU A 56 -4.76 2.69 2.93
C LEU A 56 -5.73 2.02 1.95
N PHE A 57 -5.76 2.48 0.70
CA PHE A 57 -6.63 1.89 -0.32
C PHE A 57 -6.17 0.48 -0.73
N MET A 58 -4.86 0.24 -0.81
CA MET A 58 -4.32 -1.11 -1.02
C MET A 58 -4.74 -2.05 0.11
N LEU A 59 -4.59 -1.63 1.36
CA LEU A 59 -4.98 -2.40 2.54
C LEU A 59 -6.46 -2.74 2.54
N LYS A 60 -7.32 -1.73 2.36
CA LYS A 60 -8.77 -1.90 2.40
C LYS A 60 -9.28 -2.79 1.28
N GLU A 61 -8.67 -2.73 0.10
CA GLU A 61 -9.11 -3.57 -1.01
C GLU A 61 -8.55 -4.99 -0.90
N GLY A 62 -7.30 -5.15 -0.46
CA GLY A 62 -6.70 -6.46 -0.20
C GLY A 62 -7.48 -7.24 0.86
N PHE A 63 -7.70 -6.62 2.03
CA PHE A 63 -8.42 -7.21 3.16
C PHE A 63 -9.83 -7.70 2.79
N LYS A 64 -10.54 -7.00 1.88
CA LYS A 64 -11.88 -7.40 1.42
C LYS A 64 -11.87 -8.60 0.47
N ASN A 65 -10.78 -8.81 -0.27
CA ASN A 65 -10.76 -9.73 -1.42
C ASN A 65 -9.88 -10.97 -1.20
N ALA A 66 -9.04 -10.99 -0.16
CA ALA A 66 -8.19 -12.12 0.19
C ALA A 66 -8.04 -12.26 1.72
N GLU A 67 -8.33 -13.47 2.23
CA GLU A 67 -8.31 -13.78 3.67
C GLU A 67 -6.91 -13.65 4.28
N ASN A 68 -5.87 -14.01 3.51
CA ASN A 68 -4.48 -13.99 3.96
C ASN A 68 -3.71 -12.76 3.47
N PHE A 69 -4.40 -11.68 3.11
CA PHE A 69 -3.74 -10.47 2.60
C PHE A 69 -2.72 -9.91 3.60
N GLN A 70 -1.57 -9.45 3.14
CA GLN A 70 -0.53 -8.79 3.94
C GLN A 70 0.03 -7.62 3.14
N LEU A 71 0.07 -6.44 3.77
CA LEU A 71 0.67 -5.24 3.22
C LEU A 71 1.87 -4.84 4.08
N TYR A 72 3.04 -4.86 3.47
CA TYR A 72 4.28 -4.41 4.06
C TYR A 72 4.60 -3.05 3.48
N SER A 73 4.79 -2.04 4.31
CA SER A 73 5.14 -0.70 3.85
C SER A 73 6.47 -0.26 4.44
N ILE A 74 7.33 0.27 3.58
CA ILE A 74 8.66 0.78 3.90
C ILE A 74 8.67 2.29 3.70
N GLU A 75 9.13 2.99 4.72
CA GLU A 75 9.40 4.43 4.63
C GLU A 75 10.75 4.75 5.29
N LYS A 76 11.55 5.56 4.60
CA LYS A 76 12.88 5.98 5.07
C LYS A 76 12.75 6.94 6.25
N ALA A 77 11.76 7.81 6.19
CA ALA A 77 11.47 8.75 7.25
C ALA A 77 10.94 8.03 8.52
N THR A 78 11.07 8.69 9.67
CA THR A 78 10.75 8.12 10.99
C THR A 78 9.58 8.80 11.68
N GLU A 79 9.13 9.93 11.13
CA GLU A 79 8.11 10.80 11.67
C GLU A 79 6.73 10.13 11.65
N ASP A 80 5.89 10.48 12.64
CA ASP A 80 4.58 9.87 12.80
C ASP A 80 3.60 10.17 11.66
N PHE A 81 3.87 11.22 10.89
CA PHE A 81 3.16 11.57 9.66
C PHE A 81 3.14 10.41 8.66
N PHE A 82 4.21 9.63 8.58
CA PHE A 82 4.35 8.60 7.56
C PHE A 82 3.50 7.37 7.88
N GLY A 83 2.54 7.07 6.99
CA GLY A 83 1.52 6.03 7.21
C GLY A 83 0.41 6.43 8.20
N GLU A 84 0.33 7.70 8.60
CA GLU A 84 -0.64 8.17 9.58
C GLU A 84 -2.10 7.90 9.15
N ASP A 85 -2.40 8.04 7.86
CA ASP A 85 -3.76 7.84 7.36
C ASP A 85 -4.19 6.38 7.44
N VAL A 86 -3.25 5.44 7.29
CA VAL A 86 -3.52 4.02 7.52
C VAL A 86 -3.88 3.78 8.98
N LEU A 87 -3.09 4.32 9.90
CA LEU A 87 -3.31 4.12 11.33
C LEU A 87 -4.61 4.77 11.82
N LYS A 88 -5.01 5.92 11.28
CA LYS A 88 -6.23 6.65 11.68
C LYS A 88 -7.51 6.04 11.12
N GLU A 89 -7.47 5.53 9.88
CA GLU A 89 -8.69 5.18 9.13
C GLU A 89 -8.89 3.67 8.96
N SER A 90 -7.98 2.85 9.47
CA SER A 90 -8.12 1.39 9.49
C SER A 90 -8.74 0.85 10.78
N THR A 91 -9.48 -0.25 10.63
CA THR A 91 -10.00 -0.98 11.79
C THR A 91 -8.90 -1.80 12.46
N PRO A 92 -9.08 -2.21 13.73
CA PRO A 92 -8.13 -3.10 14.40
C PRO A 92 -7.89 -4.41 13.65
N GLU A 93 -8.90 -4.93 12.96
CA GLU A 93 -8.77 -6.12 12.11
C GLU A 93 -7.91 -5.85 10.87
N GLU A 94 -8.16 -4.75 10.15
CA GLU A 94 -7.35 -4.36 8.99
C GLU A 94 -5.88 -4.18 9.37
N LEU A 95 -5.61 -3.58 10.53
CA LEU A 95 -4.24 -3.33 11.02
C LEU A 95 -3.45 -4.61 11.32
N LYS A 96 -4.08 -5.77 11.54
CA LYS A 96 -3.36 -7.06 11.68
C LYS A 96 -2.68 -7.51 10.38
N HIS A 97 -3.12 -6.96 9.25
CA HIS A 97 -2.59 -7.26 7.92
C HIS A 97 -1.63 -6.18 7.42
N TYR A 98 -1.33 -5.18 8.25
CA TYR A 98 -0.49 -4.04 7.89
C TYR A 98 0.80 -4.02 8.71
N HIS A 99 1.93 -3.93 8.01
CA HIS A 99 3.27 -3.93 8.61
C HIS A 99 4.00 -2.66 8.22
N LEU A 100 3.97 -1.66 9.09
CA LEU A 100 4.64 -0.37 8.92
C LEU A 100 6.10 -0.44 9.38
N ASN A 101 7.04 -0.17 8.47
CA ASN A 101 8.47 -0.20 8.72
C ASN A 101 9.10 1.16 8.40
N ARG A 102 9.03 2.07 9.38
CA ARG A 102 9.69 3.39 9.33
C ARG A 102 11.19 3.28 9.58
N GLY A 103 11.97 4.26 9.09
CA GLY A 103 13.42 4.24 9.19
C GLY A 103 14.10 3.15 8.36
N CYS A 104 13.36 2.53 7.43
CA CYS A 104 13.84 1.44 6.60
C CYS A 104 13.92 1.88 5.14
N THR A 105 14.82 1.26 4.38
CA THR A 105 14.90 1.43 2.92
C THR A 105 14.61 0.11 2.22
N ALA A 106 14.52 0.13 0.88
CA ALA A 106 14.44 -1.10 0.10
C ALA A 106 15.64 -2.04 0.31
N PHE A 107 16.79 -1.53 0.79
CA PHE A 107 17.96 -2.34 1.14
C PHE A 107 17.80 -3.10 2.47
N ASP A 108 16.83 -2.71 3.30
CA ASP A 108 16.52 -3.36 4.59
C ASP A 108 15.45 -4.47 4.45
N ILE A 109 15.15 -4.90 3.22
CA ILE A 109 14.01 -5.79 2.95
C ILE A 109 14.05 -7.10 3.75
N GLU A 110 15.23 -7.60 4.08
CA GLU A 110 15.42 -8.81 4.89
C GLU A 110 14.97 -8.64 6.35
N LYS A 111 14.91 -7.40 6.85
CA LYS A 111 14.37 -7.08 8.19
C LYS A 111 12.84 -6.90 8.15
N VAL A 112 12.31 -6.52 6.99
CA VAL A 112 10.88 -6.24 6.76
C VAL A 112 10.11 -7.51 6.44
N LEU A 113 10.69 -8.41 5.65
CA LEU A 113 10.05 -9.63 5.18
C LEU A 113 10.66 -10.87 5.85
N LYS A 114 9.80 -11.82 6.19
CA LYS A 114 10.24 -13.15 6.63
C LYS A 114 10.97 -13.87 5.49
N PRO A 115 11.93 -14.75 5.81
CA PRO A 115 12.55 -15.61 4.81
C PRO A 115 11.50 -16.34 3.96
N TYR A 116 11.74 -16.37 2.64
CA TYR A 116 10.87 -17.03 1.66
C TYR A 116 9.48 -16.40 1.46
N THR A 117 9.20 -15.21 1.99
CA THR A 117 8.01 -14.45 1.60
C THR A 117 8.03 -14.19 0.09
N LYS A 118 6.95 -14.60 -0.59
CA LYS A 118 6.75 -14.33 -2.02
C LYS A 118 5.77 -13.18 -2.17
N LEU A 119 6.26 -12.07 -2.73
CA LEU A 119 5.46 -10.91 -3.04
C LEU A 119 4.67 -11.15 -4.34
N ASP A 120 3.40 -10.77 -4.32
CA ASP A 120 2.51 -10.81 -5.48
C ASP A 120 2.48 -9.47 -6.21
N LEU A 121 2.72 -8.39 -5.46
CA LEU A 121 2.81 -7.03 -5.97
C LEU A 121 3.89 -6.26 -5.21
N VAL A 122 4.69 -5.49 -5.95
CA VAL A 122 5.59 -4.48 -5.39
C VAL A 122 5.19 -3.14 -6.00
N PHE A 123 4.78 -2.21 -5.14
CA PHE A 123 4.47 -0.82 -5.49
C PHE A 123 5.61 0.07 -4.99
N ILE A 124 6.13 0.92 -5.87
CA ILE A 124 7.27 1.80 -5.58
C ILE A 124 6.86 3.21 -5.97
N ASP A 125 6.79 4.10 -4.99
CA ASP A 125 6.37 5.50 -5.14
C ASP A 125 7.13 6.41 -4.17
N GLY A 126 8.41 6.10 -3.95
CA GLY A 126 9.36 6.93 -3.21
C GLY A 126 10.22 7.80 -4.13
N GLU A 127 10.95 8.77 -3.56
CA GLU A 127 11.90 9.59 -4.32
C GLU A 127 12.85 8.71 -5.13
N HIS A 128 12.62 8.66 -6.44
CA HIS A 128 13.60 8.19 -7.39
C HIS A 128 14.61 9.33 -7.55
N ILE A 129 15.79 9.17 -6.96
CA ILE A 129 16.96 9.81 -7.54
C ILE A 129 17.07 9.19 -8.94
N SER A 130 16.48 9.87 -9.93
CA SER A 130 16.90 9.68 -11.31
C SER A 130 18.42 9.80 -11.25
N PRO A 131 19.21 8.78 -11.65
CA PRO A 131 20.62 9.02 -11.84
C PRO A 131 20.67 10.22 -12.78
N ILE A 132 21.20 11.33 -12.29
CA ILE A 132 21.51 12.49 -13.12
C ILE A 132 22.55 11.93 -14.09
N LEU A 133 22.09 11.55 -15.28
CA LEU A 133 22.91 11.28 -16.44
C LEU A 133 23.37 12.62 -17.03
#